data_AF-G2IPA7-F1
#
_entry.id   AF-G2IPA7-F1
#
_cell.length_a   1.000
_cell.length_b   1.000
_cell.length_c   1.000
_cell.angle_alpha   90.00
_cell.angle_beta   90.00
_cell.angle_gamma   90.00
#
_symmetry.space_group_name_H-M   'P 1'
#
loop_
_entity.id
_entity.type
_entity.pdbx_description
1 polymer ?
#
loop_
_entity_poly.entity_id
_entity_poly.type
_entity_poly.pdbx_seq_one_letter_code
_entity_poly.pdbx_strand_id
1 'polypeptide(L)'
;MTALRLAGHCAPAILLLAGTAATAETTLSSDILVDGGVSTNPYGSRQGSAASGTASATLAPTLVMTSPTGSTRINGRITHTQFTRRYNSTTDYTLSGSTAQQISPLASFTLGASYSSRVRNALYPVNDPITGLPDEEDDPIIVDPDAAASYELRTETANASAGLSYTLSPRDTLNFSARATRVTMPPTQSVARGYDSYGGGVSYMRAVSGSTSIGAGVDINKNEFRSGSAGGGTVISPNLIVTTQLAPRLSFNASGGITFSETDVGGVSQTHTSFAGSAGLCYRGERGRFCLNGSRRVSPTSVSGTSTATLFGASYSYKLTPRSNINLNASYSQSSSLRNEANRRGKYGRASVTYSRQILERLSGIVSFNYSDTYDSIVPRDPNFSGTVGLRYSLGRIL
;
A
#
# COMPACT_ATOMS: atom_id res chain seq x y z
N MET A 1 13.54 19.24 -25.55
CA MET A 1 12.93 18.12 -26.31
C MET A 1 13.91 16.97 -26.27
N THR A 2 13.75 16.05 -25.33
CA THR A 2 14.69 14.96 -25.08
C THR A 2 13.90 13.67 -25.04
N ALA A 3 14.38 12.71 -25.82
CA ALA A 3 13.64 11.59 -26.34
C ALA A 3 13.17 10.59 -25.28
N LEU A 4 11.95 10.13 -25.49
CA LEU A 4 11.29 8.98 -24.89
C LEU A 4 12.17 7.72 -25.08
N ARG A 5 12.95 7.36 -24.05
CA ARG A 5 13.58 6.04 -23.92
C ARG A 5 13.05 5.37 -22.65
N LEU A 6 11.85 4.81 -22.74
CA LEU A 6 11.23 4.00 -21.68
C LEU A 6 10.36 2.91 -22.34
N ALA A 7 11.03 1.94 -22.95
CA ALA A 7 10.42 0.68 -23.35
C ALA A 7 11.54 -0.37 -23.41
N GLY A 8 11.92 -0.87 -22.25
CA GLY A 8 12.85 -1.99 -22.16
C GLY A 8 12.53 -2.77 -20.90
N HIS A 9 12.07 -4.02 -21.09
CA HIS A 9 11.97 -5.08 -20.07
C HIS A 9 10.65 -5.20 -19.26
N CYS A 10 9.49 -4.86 -19.83
CA CYS A 10 8.19 -5.32 -19.32
C CYS A 10 7.40 -6.13 -20.36
N ALA A 11 7.92 -7.29 -20.75
CA ALA A 11 7.19 -8.39 -21.40
C ALA A 11 8.06 -9.64 -21.26
N PRO A 12 7.62 -10.79 -20.71
CA PRO A 12 6.27 -11.35 -20.85
C PRO A 12 5.70 -11.98 -19.55
N ALA A 13 4.60 -11.43 -19.01
CA ALA A 13 3.76 -12.16 -18.05
C ALA A 13 2.26 -12.05 -18.41
N ILE A 14 1.95 -11.59 -19.63
CA ILE A 14 0.58 -11.39 -20.12
C ILE A 14 0.02 -12.67 -20.77
N LEU A 15 0.85 -13.68 -21.04
CA LEU A 15 0.46 -14.88 -21.81
C LEU A 15 -0.34 -15.95 -21.04
N LEU A 16 -0.57 -15.80 -19.72
CA LEU A 16 -1.41 -16.75 -18.96
C LEU A 16 -2.89 -16.35 -18.84
N LEU A 17 -3.31 -15.22 -19.43
CA LEU A 17 -4.71 -14.76 -19.37
C LEU A 17 -5.58 -15.24 -20.55
N ALA A 18 -5.07 -16.06 -21.47
CA ALA A 18 -5.76 -16.43 -22.71
C ALA A 18 -6.70 -17.65 -22.60
N GLY A 19 -6.97 -18.17 -21.39
CA GLY A 19 -7.59 -19.50 -21.22
C GLY A 19 -9.11 -19.63 -21.34
N THR A 20 -9.92 -18.58 -21.11
CA THR A 20 -11.39 -18.75 -21.02
C THR A 20 -12.17 -17.52 -21.52
N ALA A 21 -11.92 -17.08 -22.75
CA ALA A 21 -12.58 -15.91 -23.33
C ALA A 21 -14.03 -16.13 -23.80
N ALA A 22 -14.62 -17.32 -23.64
CA ALA A 22 -15.89 -17.62 -24.30
C ALA A 22 -17.14 -16.92 -23.70
N THR A 23 -17.09 -16.40 -22.47
CA THR A 23 -18.25 -15.76 -21.80
C THR A 23 -17.88 -14.66 -20.80
N ALA A 24 -16.74 -13.98 -20.97
CA ALA A 24 -16.33 -12.94 -20.02
C ALA A 24 -17.00 -11.58 -20.32
N GLU A 25 -17.82 -11.08 -19.39
CA GLU A 25 -18.32 -9.70 -19.47
C GLU A 25 -17.15 -8.74 -19.22
N THR A 26 -16.88 -7.85 -20.17
CA THR A 26 -15.78 -6.89 -20.08
C THR A 26 -16.34 -5.48 -19.92
N THR A 27 -15.98 -4.82 -18.82
CA THR A 27 -16.35 -3.44 -18.52
C THR A 27 -15.11 -2.57 -18.50
N LEU A 28 -15.13 -1.48 -19.27
CA LEU A 28 -14.10 -0.46 -19.28
C LEU A 28 -14.68 0.83 -18.71
N SER A 29 -13.98 1.38 -17.73
CA SER A 29 -14.29 2.67 -17.11
C SER A 29 -13.02 3.51 -16.98
N SER A 30 -13.17 4.81 -16.81
CA SER A 30 -12.02 5.70 -16.57
C SER A 30 -12.47 6.94 -15.82
N ASP A 31 -11.74 7.29 -14.77
CA ASP A 31 -11.95 8.54 -14.05
C ASP A 31 -10.92 9.58 -14.49
N ILE A 32 -11.40 10.77 -14.81
CA ILE A 32 -10.59 11.97 -15.03
C ILE A 32 -10.82 12.90 -13.86
N LEU A 33 -9.78 13.20 -13.08
CA LEU A 33 -9.83 14.15 -11.98
C LEU A 33 -8.91 15.34 -12.30
N VAL A 34 -9.44 16.55 -12.21
CA VAL A 34 -8.66 17.78 -12.25
C VAL A 34 -8.88 18.51 -10.93
N ASP A 35 -7.80 18.84 -10.24
CA ASP A 35 -7.85 19.53 -8.95
C ASP A 35 -6.80 20.63 -8.83
N GLY A 36 -7.12 21.63 -8.03
CA GLY A 36 -6.26 22.77 -7.72
C GLY A 36 -6.27 23.04 -6.23
N GLY A 37 -5.16 23.51 -5.70
CA GLY A 37 -5.02 23.69 -4.26
C GLY A 37 -3.77 24.41 -3.83
N VAL A 38 -3.49 24.31 -2.53
CA VAL A 38 -2.29 24.85 -1.89
C VAL A 38 -1.67 23.78 -1.01
N SER A 39 -0.34 23.77 -0.96
CA SER A 39 0.44 22.87 -0.10
C SER A 39 1.58 23.66 0.55
N THR A 40 1.70 23.60 1.87
CA THR A 40 2.75 24.35 2.60
C THR A 40 4.12 23.74 2.38
N ASN A 41 4.20 22.41 2.31
CA ASN A 41 5.47 21.70 2.18
C ASN A 41 5.31 20.36 1.42
N PRO A 42 5.03 20.41 0.10
CA PRO A 42 4.68 19.23 -0.70
C PRO A 42 5.78 18.17 -0.86
N TYR A 43 7.00 18.41 -0.36
CA TYR A 43 8.10 17.43 -0.34
C TYR A 43 8.76 17.27 1.04
N GLY A 44 8.23 17.94 2.07
CA GLY A 44 8.79 17.92 3.42
C GLY A 44 10.19 18.55 3.50
N SER A 45 10.43 19.68 2.83
CA SER A 45 11.72 20.38 2.86
C SER A 45 11.99 21.03 4.24
N ARG A 46 13.28 21.30 4.53
CA ARG A 46 13.81 21.80 5.81
C ARG A 46 13.71 23.31 6.01
N GLN A 47 13.65 24.08 4.93
CA GLN A 47 13.64 25.54 5.01
C GLN A 47 12.22 26.01 4.79
N GLY A 48 11.64 26.64 5.83
CA GLY A 48 10.35 27.33 5.86
C GLY A 48 9.75 27.52 4.48
N SER A 49 9.04 26.49 4.03
CA SER A 49 8.58 26.45 2.65
C SER A 49 7.35 27.32 2.57
N ALA A 50 7.45 28.43 1.84
CA ALA A 50 6.29 29.24 1.53
C ALA A 50 5.34 28.37 0.71
N ALA A 51 4.07 28.38 1.09
CA ALA A 51 3.03 27.61 0.41
C ALA A 51 3.13 27.76 -1.11
N SER A 52 2.99 26.64 -1.83
CA SER A 52 2.88 26.62 -3.28
C SER A 52 1.46 26.27 -3.66
N GLY A 53 0.91 27.01 -4.62
CA GLY A 53 -0.25 26.54 -5.37
C GLY A 53 0.10 25.27 -6.13
N THR A 54 -0.86 24.36 -6.22
CA THR A 54 -0.77 23.07 -6.91
C THR A 54 -1.91 22.94 -7.90
N ALA A 55 -1.65 22.37 -9.06
CA ALA A 55 -2.66 21.93 -10.01
C ALA A 55 -2.32 20.51 -10.44
N SER A 56 -3.28 19.59 -10.37
CA SER A 56 -3.09 18.21 -10.79
C SER A 56 -4.18 17.73 -11.72
N ALA A 57 -3.78 16.86 -12.64
CA ALA A 57 -4.66 16.11 -13.51
C ALA A 57 -4.35 14.62 -13.33
N THR A 58 -5.37 13.82 -13.03
CA THR A 58 -5.29 12.37 -12.89
C THR A 58 -6.19 11.69 -13.91
N LEU A 59 -5.64 10.71 -14.61
CA LEU A 59 -6.37 9.76 -15.45
C LEU A 59 -6.26 8.38 -14.81
N ALA A 60 -7.39 7.74 -14.50
CA ALA A 60 -7.43 6.45 -13.82
C ALA A 60 -8.34 5.46 -14.58
N PRO A 61 -7.82 4.78 -15.62
CA PRO A 61 -8.57 3.76 -16.34
C PRO A 61 -8.67 2.46 -15.53
N THR A 62 -9.84 1.81 -15.63
CA THR A 62 -10.11 0.51 -15.01
C THR A 62 -10.80 -0.41 -16.01
N LEU A 63 -10.22 -1.59 -16.22
CA LEU A 63 -10.78 -2.68 -17.01
C LEU A 63 -11.12 -3.84 -16.07
N VAL A 64 -12.37 -4.28 -16.05
CA VAL A 64 -12.82 -5.45 -15.30
C VAL A 64 -13.38 -6.48 -16.26
N MET A 65 -12.85 -7.69 -16.19
CA MET A 65 -13.30 -8.85 -16.94
C MET A 65 -13.88 -9.85 -15.94
N THR A 66 -15.16 -10.19 -16.07
CA THR A 66 -15.86 -11.09 -15.14
C THR A 66 -16.24 -12.37 -15.89
N SER A 67 -15.84 -13.52 -15.37
CA SER A 67 -16.20 -14.84 -15.87
C SER A 67 -17.07 -15.58 -14.85
N PRO A 68 -17.69 -16.72 -15.20
CA PRO A 68 -18.44 -17.53 -14.24
C PRO A 68 -17.59 -18.03 -13.05
N THR A 69 -16.28 -18.15 -13.25
CA THR A 69 -15.34 -18.68 -12.26
C THR A 69 -14.53 -17.60 -11.55
N GLY A 70 -14.65 -16.32 -11.92
CA GLY A 70 -13.76 -15.32 -11.34
C GLY A 70 -13.83 -13.94 -11.98
N SER A 71 -12.87 -13.10 -11.60
CA SER A 71 -12.72 -11.76 -12.16
C SER A 71 -11.26 -11.38 -12.31
N THR A 72 -10.98 -10.60 -13.35
CA THR A 72 -9.68 -9.98 -13.59
C THR A 72 -9.88 -8.48 -13.68
N ARG A 73 -9.09 -7.72 -12.93
CA ARG A 73 -9.12 -6.25 -12.88
C ARG A 73 -7.76 -5.70 -13.25
N ILE A 74 -7.74 -4.74 -14.17
CA ILE A 74 -6.54 -3.97 -14.53
C ILE A 74 -6.85 -2.50 -14.24
N ASN A 75 -6.04 -1.86 -13.42
CA ASN A 75 -6.14 -0.45 -13.08
C ASN A 75 -4.88 0.28 -13.53
N GLY A 76 -5.05 1.41 -14.18
CA GLY A 76 -4.00 2.40 -14.42
C GLY A 76 -4.28 3.66 -13.61
N ARG A 77 -3.22 4.41 -13.32
CA ARG A 77 -3.32 5.77 -12.80
C ARG A 77 -2.13 6.57 -13.30
N ILE A 78 -2.39 7.71 -13.91
CA ILE A 78 -1.37 8.69 -14.30
C ILE A 78 -1.77 9.99 -13.65
N THR A 79 -0.88 10.60 -12.88
CA THR A 79 -1.12 11.87 -12.19
C THR A 79 0.00 12.83 -12.54
N HIS A 80 -0.34 13.93 -13.21
CA HIS A 80 0.58 15.05 -13.43
C HIS A 80 0.27 16.15 -12.42
N THR A 81 1.28 16.62 -11.70
CA THR A 81 1.17 17.70 -10.73
C THR A 81 2.11 18.83 -11.11
N GLN A 82 1.57 20.03 -11.25
CA GLN A 82 2.32 21.24 -11.48
C GLN A 82 2.26 22.15 -10.25
N PHE A 83 3.41 22.71 -9.89
CA PHE A 83 3.53 23.67 -8.80
C PHE A 83 3.71 25.05 -9.38
N THR A 84 3.05 26.03 -8.77
CA THR A 84 3.15 27.44 -9.17
C THR A 84 4.54 28.02 -8.99
N ARG A 85 5.33 27.51 -8.03
CA ARG A 85 6.69 27.97 -7.73
C ARG A 85 7.48 26.93 -6.95
N ARG A 86 8.81 27.08 -6.92
CA ARG A 86 9.80 26.39 -6.06
C ARG A 86 9.96 24.89 -6.25
N TYR A 87 9.00 24.22 -6.87
CA TYR A 87 9.01 22.79 -7.06
C TYR A 87 8.88 22.43 -8.53
N ASN A 88 9.57 21.36 -8.92
CA ASN A 88 9.45 20.81 -10.26
C ASN A 88 8.09 20.11 -10.41
N SER A 89 7.52 20.18 -11.62
CA SER A 89 6.36 19.36 -11.96
C SER A 89 6.72 17.88 -11.89
N THR A 90 5.76 17.06 -11.47
CA THR A 90 5.94 15.62 -11.36
C THR A 90 4.89 14.88 -12.16
N THR A 91 5.28 13.74 -12.72
CA THR A 91 4.34 12.80 -13.33
C THR A 91 4.54 11.45 -12.67
N ASP A 92 3.51 11.00 -11.99
CA ASP A 92 3.45 9.73 -11.28
C ASP A 92 2.59 8.77 -12.07
N TYR A 93 3.00 7.51 -12.15
CA TYR A 93 2.23 6.47 -12.80
C TYR A 93 2.13 5.22 -11.93
N THR A 94 1.01 4.53 -12.03
CA THR A 94 0.75 3.26 -11.38
C THR A 94 -0.05 2.38 -12.34
N LEU A 95 0.35 1.14 -12.46
CA LEU A 95 -0.34 0.10 -13.21
C LEU A 95 -0.46 -1.11 -12.28
N SER A 96 -1.64 -1.67 -12.14
CA SER A 96 -1.87 -2.88 -11.36
C SER A 96 -2.83 -3.80 -12.08
N GLY A 97 -2.58 -5.10 -12.03
CA GLY A 97 -3.50 -6.14 -12.48
C GLY A 97 -3.70 -7.15 -11.36
N SER A 98 -4.94 -7.58 -11.14
CA SER A 98 -5.28 -8.65 -10.22
C SER A 98 -6.26 -9.61 -10.87
N THR A 99 -6.13 -10.89 -10.62
CA THR A 99 -7.11 -11.92 -11.02
C THR A 99 -7.43 -12.80 -9.83
N ALA A 100 -8.70 -13.10 -9.65
CA ALA A 100 -9.22 -14.03 -8.67
C ALA A 100 -10.08 -15.06 -9.40
N GLN A 101 -9.72 -16.34 -9.30
CA GLN A 101 -10.36 -17.44 -10.01
C GLN A 101 -10.66 -18.60 -9.07
N GLN A 102 -11.86 -19.13 -9.13
CA GLN A 102 -12.23 -20.40 -8.54
C GLN A 102 -11.74 -21.52 -9.48
N ILE A 103 -10.70 -22.23 -9.05
CA ILE A 103 -10.12 -23.37 -9.81
C ILE A 103 -11.01 -24.60 -9.65
N SER A 104 -11.58 -24.80 -8.46
CA SER A 104 -12.49 -25.90 -8.15
C SER A 104 -13.50 -25.48 -7.06
N PRO A 105 -14.51 -26.30 -6.75
CA PRO A 105 -15.42 -26.02 -5.63
C PRO A 105 -14.72 -25.80 -4.28
N LEU A 106 -13.50 -26.33 -4.13
CA LEU A 106 -12.72 -26.27 -2.89
C LEU A 106 -11.47 -25.38 -3.01
N ALA A 107 -11.12 -24.89 -4.21
CA ALA A 107 -9.87 -24.18 -4.43
C ALA A 107 -10.12 -22.86 -5.16
N SER A 108 -9.55 -21.78 -4.62
CA SER A 108 -9.50 -20.47 -5.27
C SER A 108 -8.07 -19.97 -5.36
N PHE A 109 -7.78 -19.26 -6.43
CA PHE A 109 -6.46 -18.72 -6.74
C PHE A 109 -6.56 -17.22 -6.98
N THR A 110 -5.54 -16.51 -6.51
CA THR A 110 -5.38 -15.07 -6.69
C THR A 110 -3.98 -14.81 -7.25
N LEU A 111 -3.88 -13.86 -8.17
CA LEU A 111 -2.62 -13.39 -8.73
C LEU A 111 -2.70 -11.88 -8.90
N GLY A 112 -1.71 -11.18 -8.39
CA GLY A 112 -1.59 -9.73 -8.46
C GLY A 112 -0.23 -9.32 -8.99
N ALA A 113 -0.19 -8.25 -9.78
CA ALA A 113 1.03 -7.59 -10.18
C ALA A 113 0.80 -6.07 -10.18
N SER A 114 1.80 -5.31 -9.77
CA SER A 114 1.75 -3.85 -9.85
C SER A 114 3.10 -3.24 -10.12
N TYR A 115 3.06 -2.07 -10.73
CA TYR A 115 4.21 -1.23 -10.96
C TYR A 115 3.81 0.20 -10.65
N SER A 116 4.68 0.93 -9.96
CA SER A 116 4.51 2.35 -9.71
C SER A 116 5.84 3.06 -9.85
N SER A 117 5.81 4.25 -10.43
CA SER A 117 6.93 5.19 -10.40
C SER A 117 6.39 6.51 -9.92
N ARG A 118 6.92 6.97 -8.79
CA ARG A 118 6.44 8.16 -8.12
C ARG A 118 7.62 8.99 -7.66
N VAL A 119 7.50 10.32 -7.74
CA VAL A 119 8.47 11.19 -7.08
C VAL A 119 8.19 11.13 -5.59
N ARG A 120 9.13 10.57 -4.84
CA ARG A 120 9.00 10.41 -3.40
C ARG A 120 9.02 11.78 -2.75
N ASN A 121 7.88 12.19 -2.24
CA ASN A 121 7.84 13.09 -1.10
C ASN A 121 8.04 12.21 0.15
N ALA A 122 8.87 12.62 1.10
CA ALA A 122 9.09 11.83 2.32
C ALA A 122 7.83 11.64 3.18
N LEU A 123 6.76 12.34 2.83
CA LEU A 123 5.42 12.21 3.40
C LEU A 123 4.57 11.14 2.65
N TYR A 124 5.14 10.44 1.66
CA TYR A 124 4.48 9.36 0.94
C TYR A 124 5.04 7.98 1.32
N PRO A 125 4.15 6.99 1.51
CA PRO A 125 4.50 5.64 1.92
C PRO A 125 5.40 4.89 0.95
N VAL A 126 6.14 3.93 1.51
CA VAL A 126 6.64 2.78 0.76
C VAL A 126 5.75 1.62 1.15
N ASN A 127 5.11 1.01 0.15
CA ASN A 127 4.30 -0.17 0.38
C ASN A 127 5.17 -1.27 0.99
N ASP A 128 4.72 -1.83 2.11
CA ASP A 128 5.43 -2.91 2.74
C ASP A 128 5.36 -4.16 1.84
N PRO A 129 6.50 -4.77 1.49
CA PRO A 129 6.53 -5.94 0.63
C PRO A 129 5.77 -7.14 1.23
N ILE A 130 5.49 -7.13 2.54
CA ILE A 130 4.85 -8.21 3.29
C ILE A 130 3.32 -8.19 3.14
N THR A 131 2.70 -7.01 3.26
CA THR A 131 1.22 -6.89 3.14
C THR A 131 0.74 -6.83 1.70
N GLY A 132 1.65 -6.71 0.73
CA GLY A 132 1.25 -6.40 -0.64
C GLY A 132 0.66 -4.99 -0.73
N LEU A 133 -0.01 -4.72 -1.86
CA LEU A 133 -0.80 -3.50 -1.99
C LEU A 133 -2.03 -3.59 -1.08
N PRO A 134 -2.50 -2.46 -0.53
CA PRO A 134 -3.89 -2.29 -0.16
C PRO A 134 -4.81 -2.88 -1.24
N ASP A 135 -5.59 -3.91 -0.93
CA ASP A 135 -6.65 -4.39 -1.80
C ASP A 135 -7.89 -3.49 -1.66
N GLU A 136 -8.00 -2.77 -0.53
CA GLU A 136 -9.04 -1.78 -0.27
C GLU A 136 -8.47 -0.36 -0.14
N GLU A 137 -9.21 0.64 -0.64
CA GLU A 137 -8.85 2.07 -0.55
C GLU A 137 -8.75 2.56 0.92
N ASP A 138 -9.23 1.76 1.88
CA ASP A 138 -9.25 2.01 3.32
C ASP A 138 -8.07 1.38 4.09
N ASP A 139 -7.19 0.60 3.44
CA ASP A 139 -6.10 -0.07 4.16
C ASP A 139 -5.03 0.94 4.61
N PRO A 140 -4.46 0.76 5.82
CA PRO A 140 -3.45 1.64 6.35
C PRO A 140 -2.22 1.69 5.46
N ILE A 141 -1.94 2.89 5.01
CA ILE A 141 -0.75 3.24 4.29
C ILE A 141 0.48 3.04 5.19
N ILE A 142 1.41 2.16 4.79
CA ILE A 142 2.63 1.88 5.55
C ILE A 142 3.72 2.87 5.19
N VAL A 143 4.24 3.57 6.20
CA VAL A 143 5.25 4.59 5.99
C VAL A 143 6.55 4.13 6.65
N ASP A 144 7.55 3.84 5.81
CA ASP A 144 8.95 3.79 6.20
C ASP A 144 9.38 5.22 6.55
N PRO A 145 9.69 5.57 7.80
CA PRO A 145 10.15 6.92 8.14
C PRO A 145 11.68 7.07 7.97
N ASP A 146 12.43 5.99 7.71
CA ASP A 146 13.83 6.09 7.26
C ASP A 146 13.90 6.65 5.82
N ALA A 147 12.77 6.61 5.10
CA ALA A 147 12.50 7.36 3.88
C ALA A 147 12.78 8.85 3.94
N ALA A 148 12.78 9.42 5.15
CA ALA A 148 12.98 10.84 5.37
C ALA A 148 14.38 11.34 4.95
N ALA A 149 15.28 10.48 4.50
CA ALA A 149 16.52 10.89 3.82
C ALA A 149 16.36 11.08 2.30
N SER A 150 15.26 10.61 1.70
CA SER A 150 14.98 10.66 0.26
C SER A 150 14.03 11.82 -0.05
N TYR A 151 14.58 12.95 -0.49
CA TYR A 151 13.84 14.13 -0.91
C TYR A 151 13.76 14.20 -2.44
N GLU A 152 12.56 14.33 -3.01
CA GLU A 152 12.34 14.47 -4.46
C GLU A 152 12.95 13.35 -5.32
N LEU A 153 13.16 12.16 -4.74
CA LEU A 153 13.73 11.02 -5.45
C LEU A 153 12.63 10.21 -6.14
N ARG A 154 12.73 10.02 -7.45
CA ARG A 154 11.85 9.09 -8.17
C ARG A 154 12.11 7.68 -7.68
N THR A 155 11.08 7.02 -7.13
CA THR A 155 11.15 5.63 -6.69
C THR A 155 10.29 4.79 -7.60
N GLU A 156 10.84 3.68 -8.06
CA GLU A 156 10.11 2.69 -8.84
C GLU A 156 9.89 1.44 -7.99
N THR A 157 8.65 0.97 -7.94
CA THR A 157 8.27 -0.20 -7.17
C THR A 157 7.49 -1.16 -8.06
N ALA A 158 8.01 -2.37 -8.23
CA ALA A 158 7.30 -3.48 -8.87
C ALA A 158 6.94 -4.51 -7.80
N ASN A 159 5.67 -4.91 -7.71
CA ASN A 159 5.21 -5.96 -6.81
C ASN A 159 4.53 -7.07 -7.61
N ALA A 160 4.64 -8.29 -7.12
CA ALA A 160 3.87 -9.44 -7.58
C ALA A 160 3.42 -10.24 -6.37
N SER A 161 2.21 -10.79 -6.42
CA SER A 161 1.65 -11.65 -5.38
C SER A 161 0.87 -12.80 -6.02
N ALA A 162 0.90 -13.97 -5.40
CA ALA A 162 0.07 -15.10 -5.75
C ALA A 162 -0.47 -15.74 -4.48
N GLY A 163 -1.71 -16.23 -4.51
CA GLY A 163 -2.36 -16.86 -3.38
C GLY A 163 -3.21 -18.05 -3.80
N LEU A 164 -3.21 -19.10 -3.00
CA LEU A 164 -4.07 -20.28 -3.18
C LEU A 164 -4.80 -20.52 -1.86
N SER A 165 -6.13 -20.52 -1.89
CA SER A 165 -6.97 -20.91 -0.76
C SER A 165 -7.63 -22.25 -1.06
N TYR A 166 -7.48 -23.20 -0.16
CA TYR A 166 -8.01 -24.55 -0.26
C TYR A 166 -8.89 -24.90 0.95
N THR A 167 -10.15 -25.18 0.71
CA THR A 167 -11.13 -25.58 1.71
C THR A 167 -11.00 -27.09 1.95
N LEU A 168 -10.37 -27.48 3.07
CA LEU A 168 -10.17 -28.87 3.46
C LEU A 168 -11.47 -29.52 3.96
N SER A 169 -12.29 -28.73 4.65
CA SER A 169 -13.58 -29.12 5.20
C SER A 169 -14.50 -27.90 5.27
N PRO A 170 -15.81 -28.06 5.58
CA PRO A 170 -16.70 -26.91 5.79
C PRO A 170 -16.25 -25.92 6.87
N ARG A 171 -15.30 -26.30 7.73
CA ARG A 171 -14.75 -25.46 8.79
C ARG A 171 -13.27 -25.16 8.65
N ASP A 172 -12.56 -25.81 7.74
CA ASP A 172 -11.10 -25.79 7.68
C ASP A 172 -10.63 -25.23 6.33
N THR A 173 -9.77 -24.21 6.36
CA THR A 173 -9.15 -23.63 5.17
C THR A 173 -7.64 -23.55 5.32
N LEU A 174 -6.94 -23.79 4.22
CA LEU A 174 -5.50 -23.71 4.09
C LEU A 174 -5.18 -22.65 3.04
N ASN A 175 -4.38 -21.65 3.39
CA ASN A 175 -3.99 -20.58 2.49
C ASN A 175 -2.49 -20.57 2.29
N PHE A 176 -2.08 -20.54 1.02
CA PHE A 176 -0.72 -20.33 0.59
C PHE A 176 -0.61 -18.96 -0.05
N SER A 177 0.49 -18.27 0.19
CA SER A 177 0.80 -16.98 -0.42
C SER A 177 2.27 -16.94 -0.85
N ALA A 178 2.54 -16.22 -1.93
CA ALA A 178 3.87 -15.89 -2.40
C ALA A 178 3.87 -14.43 -2.85
N ARG A 179 4.98 -13.73 -2.64
CA ARG A 179 5.11 -12.32 -2.99
C ARG A 179 6.54 -11.97 -3.37
N ALA A 180 6.68 -11.00 -4.26
CA ALA A 180 7.94 -10.43 -4.67
C ALA A 180 7.78 -8.92 -4.81
N THR A 181 8.76 -8.16 -4.35
CA THR A 181 8.80 -6.70 -4.43
C THR A 181 10.19 -6.26 -4.84
N ARG A 182 10.27 -5.33 -5.78
CA ARG A 182 11.51 -4.68 -6.20
C ARG A 182 11.35 -3.19 -6.06
N VAL A 183 12.22 -2.57 -5.29
CA VAL A 183 12.31 -1.11 -5.14
C VAL A 183 13.59 -0.62 -5.78
N THR A 184 13.47 0.27 -6.77
CA THR A 184 14.60 0.89 -7.46
C THR A 184 14.62 2.39 -7.14
N MET A 185 15.80 2.89 -6.81
CA MET A 185 16.07 4.30 -6.52
C MET A 185 17.27 4.77 -7.37
N PRO A 186 17.29 6.05 -7.82
CA PRO A 186 18.40 6.61 -8.59
C PRO A 186 19.72 6.56 -7.79
N PRO A 187 20.85 6.25 -8.44
CA PRO A 187 22.16 6.17 -7.78
C PRO A 187 22.75 7.55 -7.45
N THR A 188 22.14 8.63 -7.91
CA THR A 188 22.76 9.95 -8.02
C THR A 188 22.81 10.74 -6.71
N GLN A 189 21.93 10.45 -5.74
CA GLN A 189 21.94 11.05 -4.41
C GLN A 189 21.18 10.14 -3.43
N SER A 190 21.84 9.42 -2.51
CA SER A 190 21.33 9.14 -1.15
C SER A 190 22.02 7.96 -0.44
N VAL A 191 21.89 7.97 0.88
CA VAL A 191 22.06 6.82 1.80
C VAL A 191 21.00 5.71 1.52
N ALA A 192 19.96 6.02 0.73
CA ALA A 192 18.87 5.11 0.43
C ALA A 192 19.20 4.24 -0.79
N ARG A 193 18.94 2.95 -0.66
CA ARG A 193 19.33 1.92 -1.62
C ARG A 193 18.09 1.17 -2.09
N GLY A 194 18.14 0.73 -3.35
CA GLY A 194 17.16 -0.21 -3.88
C GLY A 194 17.30 -1.57 -3.20
N TYR A 195 16.21 -2.32 -3.14
CA TYR A 195 16.19 -3.66 -2.58
C TYR A 195 15.19 -4.55 -3.32
N ASP A 196 15.46 -5.84 -3.27
CA ASP A 196 14.54 -6.89 -3.68
C ASP A 196 14.05 -7.62 -2.42
N SER A 197 12.76 -7.96 -2.38
CA SER A 197 12.13 -8.68 -1.28
C SER A 197 11.29 -9.81 -1.86
N TYR A 198 11.45 -11.01 -1.35
CA TYR A 198 10.72 -12.19 -1.77
C TYR A 198 10.21 -12.91 -0.54
N GLY A 199 8.96 -13.34 -0.56
CA GLY A 199 8.39 -14.03 0.58
C GLY A 199 7.26 -14.96 0.20
N GLY A 200 6.81 -15.70 1.20
CA GLY A 200 5.65 -16.55 1.10
C GLY A 200 5.22 -17.02 2.46
N GLY A 201 4.00 -17.49 2.54
CA GLY A 201 3.44 -17.95 3.80
C GLY A 201 2.43 -19.05 3.60
N VAL A 202 2.28 -19.86 4.64
CA VAL A 202 1.22 -20.86 4.77
C VAL A 202 0.43 -20.53 6.03
N SER A 203 -0.90 -20.60 5.95
CA SER A 203 -1.77 -20.44 7.11
C SER A 203 -2.91 -21.44 7.08
N TYR A 204 -3.23 -21.99 8.24
CA TYR A 204 -4.37 -22.85 8.47
C TYR A 204 -5.36 -22.12 9.36
N MET A 205 -6.63 -22.12 8.97
CA MET A 205 -7.74 -21.52 9.70
C MET A 205 -8.84 -22.56 9.95
N ARG A 206 -9.42 -22.51 11.14
CA ARG A 206 -10.55 -23.35 11.55
C ARG A 206 -11.67 -22.50 12.14
N ALA A 207 -12.88 -22.65 11.61
CA ALA A 207 -14.10 -22.11 12.19
C ALA A 207 -14.45 -22.87 13.49
N VAL A 208 -14.35 -22.18 14.63
CA VAL A 208 -14.70 -22.71 15.96
C VAL A 208 -16.19 -22.52 16.22
N SER A 209 -16.76 -21.43 15.72
CA SER A 209 -18.19 -21.14 15.77
C SER A 209 -18.68 -20.56 14.43
N GLY A 210 -19.97 -20.25 14.32
CA GLY A 210 -20.51 -19.54 13.15
C GLY A 210 -19.99 -18.10 12.98
N SER A 211 -19.36 -17.53 14.02
CA SER A 211 -18.84 -16.16 14.00
C SER A 211 -17.34 -16.06 14.22
N THR A 212 -16.65 -17.14 14.62
CA THR A 212 -15.26 -17.09 15.06
C THR A 212 -14.43 -18.19 14.40
N SER A 213 -13.29 -17.78 13.85
CA SER A 213 -12.26 -18.64 13.29
C SER A 213 -10.92 -18.34 13.94
N ILE A 214 -10.16 -19.39 14.24
CA ILE A 214 -8.80 -19.30 14.75
C ILE A 214 -7.86 -20.04 13.81
N GLY A 215 -6.60 -19.66 13.80
CA GLY A 215 -5.61 -20.28 12.94
C GLY A 215 -4.19 -20.02 13.36
N ALA A 216 -3.29 -20.63 12.62
CA ALA A 216 -1.87 -20.42 12.75
C ALA A 216 -1.24 -20.34 11.37
N GLY A 217 -0.18 -19.57 11.23
CA GLY A 217 0.56 -19.45 10.00
C GLY A 217 2.04 -19.24 10.25
N VAL A 218 2.80 -19.36 9.17
CA VAL A 218 4.21 -18.99 9.11
C VAL A 218 4.41 -18.19 7.85
N ASP A 219 5.04 -17.04 8.00
CA ASP A 219 5.45 -16.16 6.91
C ASP A 219 6.97 -16.09 6.85
N ILE A 220 7.54 -16.24 5.66
CA ILE A 220 8.98 -16.16 5.40
C ILE A 220 9.22 -15.02 4.42
N ASN A 221 10.18 -14.16 4.72
CA ASN A 221 10.53 -13.03 3.89
C ASN A 221 12.05 -12.88 3.80
N LYS A 222 12.59 -12.89 2.59
CA LYS A 222 14.00 -12.65 2.28
C LYS A 222 14.16 -11.30 1.60
N ASN A 223 15.11 -10.50 2.06
CA ASN A 223 15.44 -9.20 1.52
C ASN A 223 16.88 -9.18 1.04
N GLU A 224 17.13 -8.60 -0.13
CA GLU A 224 18.44 -8.45 -0.74
C GLU A 224 18.64 -6.97 -1.10
N PHE A 225 19.61 -6.31 -0.44
CA PHE A 225 19.91 -4.91 -0.68
C PHE A 225 20.91 -4.78 -1.83
N ARG A 226 20.61 -3.91 -2.80
CA ARG A 226 21.48 -3.71 -3.96
C ARG A 226 22.60 -2.75 -3.61
N SER A 227 23.84 -3.23 -3.71
CA SER A 227 25.10 -2.50 -3.46
C SER A 227 25.16 -1.84 -2.07
N GLY A 228 26.03 -2.30 -1.16
CA GLY A 228 26.19 -1.71 0.19
C GLY A 228 26.80 -2.70 1.19
N SER A 229 27.14 -2.23 2.40
CA SER A 229 27.65 -3.08 3.50
C SER A 229 26.54 -3.81 4.28
N ALA A 230 25.27 -3.49 4.01
CA ALA A 230 24.13 -4.23 4.50
C ALA A 230 23.93 -5.43 3.54
N GLY A 231 24.22 -6.63 4.03
CA GLY A 231 23.96 -7.87 3.33
C GLY A 231 22.47 -8.21 3.32
N GLY A 232 22.13 -9.40 2.82
CA GLY A 232 20.75 -9.88 2.80
C GLY A 232 20.20 -10.10 4.20
N GLY A 233 18.88 -10.25 4.31
CA GLY A 233 18.24 -10.64 5.55
C GLY A 233 17.08 -11.60 5.32
N THR A 234 16.88 -12.52 6.24
CA THR A 234 15.78 -13.48 6.23
C THR A 234 14.95 -13.30 7.49
N VAL A 235 13.64 -13.24 7.34
CA VAL A 235 12.68 -13.02 8.42
C VAL A 235 11.68 -14.16 8.40
N ILE A 236 11.53 -14.86 9.52
CA ILE A 236 10.56 -15.94 9.72
C ILE A 236 9.61 -15.53 10.83
N SER A 237 8.32 -15.49 10.54
CA SER A 237 7.27 -15.00 11.44
C SER A 237 6.16 -16.03 11.60
N PRO A 238 6.29 -17.00 12.52
CA PRO A 238 5.14 -17.76 13.00
C PRO A 238 4.13 -16.83 13.67
N ASN A 239 2.84 -17.00 13.37
CA ASN A 239 1.77 -16.20 13.94
C ASN A 239 0.53 -17.04 14.25
N LEU A 240 -0.22 -16.61 15.27
CA LEU A 240 -1.58 -17.04 15.53
C LEU A 240 -2.53 -16.02 14.91
N ILE A 241 -3.66 -16.48 14.39
CA ILE A 241 -4.64 -15.68 13.68
C ILE A 241 -6.01 -15.90 14.34
N VAL A 242 -6.76 -14.82 14.55
CA VAL A 242 -8.12 -14.85 15.07
C VAL A 242 -8.97 -13.91 14.25
N THR A 243 -10.10 -14.40 13.73
CA THR A 243 -11.11 -13.60 13.05
C THR A 243 -12.44 -13.86 13.72
N THR A 244 -13.13 -12.81 14.17
CA THR A 244 -14.41 -12.95 14.86
C THR A 244 -15.39 -11.84 14.50
N GLN A 245 -16.64 -12.21 14.27
CA GLN A 245 -17.77 -11.30 14.17
C GLN A 245 -18.32 -11.06 15.57
N LEU A 246 -17.90 -9.96 16.20
CA LEU A 246 -18.29 -9.59 17.57
C LEU A 246 -19.77 -9.22 17.67
N ALA A 247 -20.33 -8.62 16.62
CA ALA A 247 -21.74 -8.27 16.48
C ALA A 247 -22.11 -8.27 14.99
N PRO A 248 -23.40 -8.24 14.58
CA PRO A 248 -23.78 -8.28 13.15
C PRO A 248 -23.12 -7.22 12.27
N ARG A 249 -22.68 -6.11 12.87
CA ARG A 249 -22.02 -4.98 12.20
C ARG A 249 -20.59 -4.75 12.65
N LEU A 250 -20.04 -5.56 13.56
CA LEU A 250 -18.71 -5.37 14.13
C LEU A 250 -17.86 -6.62 13.92
N SER A 251 -16.76 -6.48 13.18
CA SER A 251 -15.78 -7.55 12.93
C SER A 251 -14.44 -7.20 13.54
N PHE A 252 -13.77 -8.18 14.12
CA PHE A 252 -12.43 -8.09 14.65
C PHE A 252 -11.53 -9.14 14.00
N ASN A 253 -10.33 -8.74 13.61
CA ASN A 253 -9.30 -9.62 13.09
C ASN A 253 -7.98 -9.29 13.79
N ALA A 254 -7.28 -10.30 14.28
CA ALA A 254 -5.98 -10.12 14.89
C ALA A 254 -5.04 -11.24 14.46
N SER A 255 -3.77 -10.91 14.34
CA SER A 255 -2.69 -11.87 14.26
C SER A 255 -1.53 -11.46 15.15
N GLY A 256 -0.80 -12.41 15.71
CA GLY A 256 0.31 -12.09 16.61
C GLY A 256 1.26 -13.26 16.75
N GLY A 257 2.54 -12.97 16.89
CA GLY A 257 3.58 -13.97 16.94
C GLY A 257 4.97 -13.42 17.18
N ILE A 258 5.95 -14.30 17.03
CA ILE A 258 7.36 -13.99 17.23
C ILE A 258 8.02 -14.00 15.85
N THR A 259 8.84 -13.00 15.59
CA THR A 259 9.61 -12.87 14.35
C THR A 259 11.08 -13.08 14.66
N PHE A 260 11.69 -14.01 13.93
CA PHE A 260 13.12 -14.27 13.91
C PHE A 260 13.68 -13.62 12.65
N SER A 261 14.55 -12.62 12.82
CA SER A 261 15.20 -11.96 11.69
C SER A 261 16.70 -12.18 11.76
N GLU A 262 17.25 -12.73 10.70
CA GLU A 262 18.67 -12.82 10.44
C GLU A 262 19.04 -11.70 9.46
N THR A 263 20.08 -10.92 9.78
CA THR A 263 20.59 -9.86 8.91
C THR A 263 22.10 -9.97 8.81
N ASP A 264 22.61 -10.05 7.58
CA ASP A 264 24.04 -9.98 7.32
C ASP A 264 24.48 -8.51 7.29
N VAL A 265 25.47 -8.16 8.11
CA VAL A 265 26.08 -6.84 8.14
C VAL A 265 27.59 -7.01 8.00
N GLY A 266 28.12 -6.65 6.83
CA GLY A 266 29.56 -6.72 6.57
C GLY A 266 30.14 -8.13 6.64
N GLY A 267 29.36 -9.17 6.30
CA GLY A 267 29.77 -10.58 6.36
C GLY A 267 29.56 -11.24 7.72
N VAL A 268 28.99 -10.52 8.69
CA VAL A 268 28.64 -11.05 10.02
C VAL A 268 27.11 -11.15 10.12
N SER A 269 26.62 -12.36 10.35
CA SER A 269 25.19 -12.61 10.59
C SER A 269 24.81 -12.18 12.02
N GLN A 270 23.79 -11.35 12.14
CA GLN A 270 23.17 -10.96 13.40
C GLN A 270 21.73 -11.47 13.43
N THR A 271 21.37 -12.17 14.50
CA THR A 271 20.00 -12.65 14.73
C THR A 271 19.30 -11.75 15.74
N HIS A 272 18.10 -11.31 15.40
CA HIS A 272 17.21 -10.56 16.28
C HIS A 272 15.86 -11.27 16.41
N THR A 273 15.35 -11.32 17.63
CA THR A 273 14.01 -11.81 17.93
C THR A 273 13.14 -10.64 18.33
N SER A 274 11.97 -10.50 17.70
CA SER A 274 11.03 -9.43 17.99
C SER A 274 9.59 -9.93 17.96
N PHE A 275 8.67 -9.15 18.52
CA PHE A 275 7.24 -9.42 18.40
C PHE A 275 6.68 -8.77 17.13
N ALA A 276 5.87 -9.51 16.38
CA ALA A 276 5.11 -9.00 15.26
C ALA A 276 3.63 -9.38 15.37
N GLY A 277 2.75 -8.52 14.89
CA GLY A 277 1.32 -8.75 14.91
C GLY A 277 0.54 -7.65 14.23
N SER A 278 -0.74 -7.90 14.02
CA SER A 278 -1.72 -6.95 13.52
C SER A 278 -3.04 -7.12 14.24
N ALA A 279 -3.81 -6.05 14.37
CA ALA A 279 -5.18 -6.07 14.86
C ALA A 279 -6.01 -5.09 14.05
N GLY A 280 -7.24 -5.46 13.75
CA GLY A 280 -8.20 -4.70 13.00
C GLY A 280 -9.57 -4.81 13.65
N LEU A 281 -10.28 -3.70 13.76
CA LEU A 281 -11.65 -3.62 14.25
C LEU A 281 -12.44 -2.78 13.27
N CYS A 282 -13.45 -3.37 12.64
CA CYS A 282 -14.27 -2.70 11.64
C CYS A 282 -15.75 -2.76 12.02
N TYR A 283 -16.38 -1.60 12.05
CA TYR A 283 -17.82 -1.42 12.14
C TYR A 283 -18.40 -1.09 10.76
N ARG A 284 -19.39 -1.86 10.30
CA ARG A 284 -20.13 -1.67 9.04
C ARG A 284 -21.59 -1.33 9.34
N GLY A 285 -21.89 -0.04 9.43
CA GLY A 285 -23.24 0.50 9.53
C GLY A 285 -23.94 0.60 8.18
N GLU A 286 -25.21 1.02 8.20
CA GLU A 286 -26.01 1.20 6.96
C GLU A 286 -25.49 2.34 6.08
N ARG A 287 -25.03 3.42 6.71
CA ARG A 287 -24.55 4.64 6.02
C ARG A 287 -23.08 4.89 6.20
N GLY A 288 -22.40 4.13 7.05
CA GLY A 288 -20.99 4.39 7.32
C GLY A 288 -20.21 3.17 7.73
N ARG A 289 -18.90 3.28 7.52
CA ARG A 289 -17.91 2.28 7.86
C ARG A 289 -16.84 2.96 8.72
N PHE A 290 -16.49 2.33 9.83
CA PHE A 290 -15.39 2.78 10.68
C PHE A 290 -14.43 1.60 10.85
N CYS A 291 -13.15 1.79 10.56
CA CYS A 291 -12.14 0.77 10.78
C CYS A 291 -10.98 1.36 11.58
N LEU A 292 -10.52 0.60 12.56
CA LEU A 292 -9.28 0.82 13.29
C LEU A 292 -8.33 -0.32 12.98
N ASN A 293 -7.07 0.00 12.78
CA ASN A 293 -6.03 -0.99 12.58
C ASN A 293 -4.78 -0.63 13.38
N GLY A 294 -4.05 -1.64 13.79
CA GLY A 294 -2.72 -1.52 14.39
C GLY A 294 -1.86 -2.67 13.90
N SER A 295 -0.58 -2.43 13.68
CA SER A 295 0.37 -3.49 13.37
C SER A 295 1.77 -3.17 13.85
N ARG A 296 2.56 -4.20 14.11
CA ARG A 296 3.98 -4.12 14.40
C ARG A 296 4.67 -5.23 13.65
N ARG A 297 5.73 -4.92 12.90
CA ARG A 297 6.47 -5.92 12.11
C ARG A 297 7.87 -5.47 11.78
N VAL A 298 8.67 -6.43 11.35
CA VAL A 298 10.03 -6.21 10.84
C VAL A 298 9.95 -6.04 9.32
N SER A 299 10.37 -4.89 8.80
CA SER A 299 10.36 -4.56 7.37
C SER A 299 11.75 -4.15 6.89
N PRO A 300 12.12 -4.47 5.64
CA PRO A 300 13.27 -3.83 5.00
C PRO A 300 13.05 -2.32 4.85
N THR A 301 14.14 -1.56 4.88
CA THR A 301 14.20 -0.11 4.66
C THR A 301 15.38 0.21 3.76
N SER A 302 15.22 1.23 2.93
CA SER A 302 16.26 1.61 1.98
C SER A 302 17.53 2.18 2.64
N VAL A 303 17.46 2.65 3.88
CA VAL A 303 18.57 3.38 4.53
C VAL A 303 19.25 2.56 5.64
N SER A 304 18.48 1.81 6.44
CA SER A 304 18.99 1.17 7.65
C SER A 304 19.05 -0.36 7.56
N GLY A 305 18.71 -0.93 6.40
CA GLY A 305 18.62 -2.39 6.20
C GLY A 305 17.29 -2.86 6.75
N THR A 306 17.24 -3.35 7.98
CA THR A 306 16.02 -3.87 8.58
C THR A 306 15.57 -2.99 9.76
N SER A 307 14.29 -2.62 9.79
CA SER A 307 13.69 -1.85 10.89
C SER A 307 12.44 -2.52 11.42
N THR A 308 12.11 -2.25 12.68
CA THR A 308 10.78 -2.55 13.22
C THR A 308 9.88 -1.36 12.96
N ALA A 309 8.77 -1.56 12.26
CA ALA A 309 7.73 -0.57 12.01
C ALA A 309 6.49 -0.91 12.84
N THR A 310 6.00 0.07 13.60
CA THR A 310 4.71 0.04 14.32
C THR A 310 3.78 1.04 13.65
N LEU A 311 2.57 0.62 13.33
CA LEU A 311 1.59 1.39 12.58
C LEU A 311 0.24 1.38 13.30
N PHE A 312 -0.44 2.51 13.26
CA PHE A 312 -1.83 2.65 13.68
C PHE A 312 -2.58 3.42 12.59
N GLY A 313 -3.79 3.00 12.30
CA GLY A 313 -4.64 3.62 11.30
C GLY A 313 -6.09 3.65 11.75
N ALA A 314 -6.80 4.67 11.29
CA ALA A 314 -8.23 4.82 11.46
C ALA A 314 -8.81 5.34 10.15
N SER A 315 -9.88 4.71 9.67
CA SER A 315 -10.64 5.16 8.52
C SER A 315 -12.12 5.25 8.87
N TYR A 316 -12.77 6.30 8.39
CA TYR A 316 -14.20 6.51 8.55
C TYR A 316 -14.81 6.99 7.24
N SER A 317 -15.74 6.22 6.69
CA SER A 317 -16.51 6.58 5.50
C SER A 317 -17.97 6.74 5.88
N TYR A 318 -18.61 7.83 5.45
CA TYR A 318 -20.02 8.10 5.74
C TYR A 318 -20.76 8.73 4.57
N LYS A 319 -21.80 8.02 4.11
CA LYS A 319 -22.76 8.47 3.11
C LYS A 319 -23.74 9.45 3.76
N LEU A 320 -23.46 10.75 3.60
CA LEU A 320 -24.34 11.83 4.04
C LEU A 320 -25.68 11.81 3.29
N THR A 321 -25.62 11.60 1.98
CA THR A 321 -26.78 11.50 1.09
C THR A 321 -26.52 10.40 0.06
N PRO A 322 -27.51 10.00 -0.77
CA PRO A 322 -27.26 9.08 -1.88
C PRO A 322 -26.19 9.58 -2.87
N ARG A 323 -25.89 10.88 -2.87
CA ARG A 323 -24.95 11.55 -3.78
C ARG A 323 -23.75 12.19 -3.07
N SER A 324 -23.54 11.94 -1.78
CA SER A 324 -22.48 12.60 -1.01
C SER A 324 -21.83 11.68 -0.01
N ASN A 325 -20.51 11.71 0.03
CA ASN A 325 -19.70 10.89 0.92
C ASN A 325 -18.63 11.74 1.61
N ILE A 326 -18.36 11.43 2.88
CA ILE A 326 -17.20 11.94 3.62
C ILE A 326 -16.30 10.75 3.94
N ASN A 327 -15.01 10.89 3.64
CA ASN A 327 -13.97 9.96 4.03
C ASN A 327 -12.98 10.69 4.95
N LEU A 328 -12.75 10.15 6.15
CA LEU A 328 -11.72 10.57 7.08
C LEU A 328 -10.68 9.46 7.18
N ASN A 329 -9.40 9.79 7.13
CA ASN A 329 -8.32 8.85 7.34
C ASN A 329 -7.30 9.46 8.28
N ALA A 330 -6.80 8.67 9.22
CA ALA A 330 -5.68 9.04 10.07
C ALA A 330 -4.71 7.85 10.13
N SER A 331 -3.42 8.13 10.05
CA SER A 331 -2.38 7.11 10.24
C SER A 331 -1.20 7.67 11.02
N TYR A 332 -0.61 6.79 11.82
CA TYR A 332 0.62 7.05 12.55
C TYR A 332 1.55 5.86 12.35
N SER A 333 2.81 6.12 12.03
CA SER A 333 3.84 5.09 11.99
C SER A 333 5.05 5.51 12.79
N GLN A 334 5.72 4.50 13.34
CA GLN A 334 6.99 4.65 14.02
C GLN A 334 7.91 3.54 13.53
N SER A 335 9.12 3.88 13.10
CA SER A 335 10.17 2.88 12.90
C SER A 335 11.32 3.05 13.88
N SER A 336 12.02 1.94 14.10
CA SER A 336 13.31 1.89 14.78
C SER A 336 14.23 0.93 14.04
N SER A 337 15.41 1.39 13.65
CA SER A 337 16.43 0.54 13.02
C SER A 337 16.87 -0.57 13.98
N LEU A 338 17.11 -1.78 13.44
CA LEU A 338 17.67 -2.90 14.20
C LEU A 338 19.21 -2.85 14.27
N ARG A 339 19.88 -1.97 13.52
CA ARG A 339 21.35 -1.81 13.58
C ARG A 339 21.75 -0.94 14.78
N ASN A 340 22.72 -1.42 15.57
CA ASN A 340 23.23 -0.76 16.78
C ASN A 340 23.88 0.62 16.55
N GLU A 341 24.14 1.04 15.30
CA GLU A 341 25.03 2.18 15.05
C GLU A 341 24.40 3.58 15.15
N ALA A 342 23.10 3.75 15.41
CA ALA A 342 22.56 5.12 15.53
C ALA A 342 21.21 5.32 16.23
N ASN A 343 20.61 4.34 16.94
CA ASN A 343 19.28 4.45 17.58
C ASN A 343 18.28 5.31 16.75
N ARG A 344 18.26 5.07 15.43
CA ARG A 344 17.49 5.88 14.48
C ARG A 344 16.03 5.49 14.65
N ARG A 345 15.28 6.42 15.23
CA ARG A 345 13.83 6.34 15.35
C ARG A 345 13.26 7.37 14.39
N GLY A 346 12.14 7.06 13.78
CA GLY A 346 11.40 8.02 12.96
C GLY A 346 9.93 7.83 13.25
N LYS A 347 9.21 8.92 13.46
CA LYS A 347 7.76 8.90 13.62
C LYS A 347 7.13 9.71 12.49
N TYR A 348 5.98 9.27 12.05
CA TYR A 348 5.21 9.92 11.00
C TYR A 348 3.74 9.92 11.36
N GLY A 349 3.07 11.04 11.16
CA GLY A 349 1.63 11.17 11.33
C GLY A 349 0.99 11.76 10.08
N ARG A 350 -0.19 11.28 9.73
CA ARG A 350 -1.02 11.84 8.66
C ARG A 350 -2.49 11.84 9.06
N ALA A 351 -3.20 12.88 8.66
CA ALA A 351 -4.65 12.93 8.67
C ALA A 351 -5.15 13.46 7.33
N SER A 352 -6.29 12.97 6.84
CA SER A 352 -6.96 13.52 5.68
C SER A 352 -8.47 13.45 5.80
N VAL A 353 -9.11 14.43 5.19
CA VAL A 353 -10.57 14.57 5.11
C VAL A 353 -10.91 14.83 3.65
N THR A 354 -11.75 13.98 3.07
CA THR A 354 -12.22 14.10 1.70
C THR A 354 -13.73 14.13 1.68
N TYR A 355 -14.31 15.19 1.15
CA TYR A 355 -15.72 15.29 0.82
C TYR A 355 -15.89 15.12 -0.68
N SER A 356 -16.78 14.23 -1.10
CA SER A 356 -17.18 14.09 -2.50
C SER A 356 -18.69 14.21 -2.65
N ARG A 357 -19.12 14.88 -3.72
CA ARG A 357 -20.53 15.01 -4.07
C ARG A 357 -20.74 14.80 -5.56
N GLN A 358 -21.65 13.90 -5.91
CA GLN A 358 -22.12 13.71 -7.27
C GLN A 358 -23.05 14.87 -7.65
N ILE A 359 -22.65 15.63 -8.67
CA ILE A 359 -23.36 16.79 -9.21
C ILE A 359 -24.28 16.34 -10.34
N LEU A 360 -23.72 15.54 -11.26
CA LEU A 360 -24.42 14.86 -12.35
C LEU A 360 -24.08 13.37 -12.31
N GLU A 361 -24.74 12.56 -13.12
CA GLU A 361 -24.51 11.11 -13.17
C GLU A 361 -23.02 10.75 -13.32
N ARG A 362 -22.29 11.51 -14.15
CA ARG A 362 -20.87 11.30 -14.43
C ARG A 362 -19.93 12.36 -13.86
N LEU A 363 -20.44 13.38 -13.19
CA LEU A 363 -19.64 14.50 -12.68
C LEU A 363 -19.77 14.60 -11.17
N SER A 364 -18.63 14.64 -10.47
CA SER A 364 -18.57 14.85 -9.03
C SER A 364 -17.58 15.95 -8.65
N GLY A 365 -17.93 16.72 -7.63
CA GLY A 365 -17.04 17.67 -6.97
C GLY A 365 -16.35 17.02 -5.78
N ILE A 366 -15.07 17.35 -5.58
CA ILE A 366 -14.24 16.79 -4.51
C ILE A 366 -13.52 17.93 -3.80
N VAL A 367 -13.53 17.88 -2.48
CA VAL A 367 -12.74 18.77 -1.62
C VAL A 367 -11.93 17.91 -0.67
N SER A 368 -10.62 18.11 -0.60
CA SER A 368 -9.74 17.33 0.25
C SER A 368 -8.85 18.22 1.10
N PHE A 369 -8.66 17.85 2.36
CA PHE A 369 -7.69 18.44 3.27
C PHE A 369 -6.74 17.36 3.76
N ASN A 370 -5.45 17.63 3.80
CA ASN A 370 -4.44 16.71 4.30
C ASN A 370 -3.50 17.44 5.26
N TYR A 371 -3.11 16.74 6.31
CA TYR A 371 -2.05 17.11 7.22
C TYR A 371 -1.07 15.94 7.31
N SER A 372 0.23 16.22 7.29
CA SER A 372 1.26 15.21 7.51
C SER A 372 2.50 15.80 8.14
N ASP A 373 3.12 15.07 9.06
CA ASP A 373 4.27 15.51 9.82
C ASP A 373 5.21 14.35 10.16
N THR A 374 6.49 14.66 10.36
CA THR A 374 7.53 13.71 10.78
C THR A 374 8.15 14.18 12.09
N TYR A 375 8.16 13.32 13.11
CA TYR A 375 8.77 13.58 14.41
C TYR A 375 9.99 12.69 14.61
N ASP A 376 10.95 13.16 15.41
CA ASP A 376 12.17 12.43 15.78
C ASP A 376 12.99 11.91 14.58
N SER A 377 12.78 12.41 13.36
CA SER A 377 13.47 11.95 12.15
C SER A 377 14.93 12.42 12.11
N ILE A 378 15.80 11.64 11.44
CA ILE A 378 17.20 12.00 11.14
C ILE A 378 17.30 13.40 10.50
N VAL A 379 16.24 13.77 9.79
CA VAL A 379 16.08 15.06 9.13
C VAL A 379 14.83 15.73 9.70
N PRO A 380 14.94 16.77 10.57
CA PRO A 380 13.78 17.55 10.98
C PRO A 380 13.16 18.22 9.76
N ARG A 381 11.83 18.27 9.69
CA ARG A 381 11.07 18.78 8.56
C ARG A 381 9.86 19.55 9.08
N ASP A 382 9.44 20.56 8.32
CA ASP A 382 8.23 21.30 8.64
C ASP A 382 6.98 20.49 8.26
N PRO A 383 5.87 20.59 9.02
CA PRO A 383 4.63 19.92 8.69
C PRO A 383 4.09 20.40 7.34
N ASN A 384 3.34 19.51 6.69
CA ASN A 384 2.65 19.81 5.45
C ASN A 384 1.14 19.87 5.67
N PHE A 385 0.56 21.02 5.35
CA PHE A 385 -0.87 21.22 5.24
C PHE A 385 -1.20 21.40 3.75
N SER A 386 -2.16 20.63 3.26
CA SER A 386 -2.68 20.82 1.91
C SER A 386 -4.19 20.82 1.85
N GLY A 387 -4.73 21.65 0.95
CA GLY A 387 -6.15 21.72 0.65
C GLY A 387 -6.34 21.76 -0.85
N THR A 388 -7.18 20.89 -1.39
CA THR A 388 -7.48 20.81 -2.82
C THR A 388 -8.98 20.80 -3.08
N VAL A 389 -9.37 21.39 -4.20
CA VAL A 389 -10.72 21.35 -4.75
C VAL A 389 -10.61 20.85 -6.19
N GLY A 390 -11.45 19.90 -6.56
CA GLY A 390 -11.40 19.30 -7.88
C GLY A 390 -12.74 18.80 -8.39
N LEU A 391 -12.73 18.45 -9.67
CA LEU A 391 -13.83 17.83 -10.38
C LEU A 391 -13.37 16.47 -10.90
N ARG A 392 -14.19 15.44 -10.67
CA ARG A 392 -14.01 14.10 -11.22
C ARG A 392 -15.11 13.81 -12.21
N TYR A 393 -14.70 13.40 -13.41
CA TYR A 393 -15.59 12.93 -14.47
C TYR A 393 -15.36 11.44 -14.73
N SER A 394 -16.42 10.65 -14.63
CA SER A 394 -16.38 9.20 -14.80
C SER A 394 -16.89 8.79 -16.19
N LEU A 395 -16.04 8.10 -16.94
CA LEU A 395 -16.32 7.53 -18.26
C LEU A 395 -16.63 6.04 -18.13
N GLY A 396 -17.53 5.55 -18.99
CA GLY A 396 -17.93 4.13 -19.02
C GLY A 396 -19.17 3.83 -18.19
N ARG A 397 -19.42 2.53 -17.95
CA ARG A 397 -20.55 2.07 -17.13
C ARG A 397 -20.16 2.17 -15.66
N ILE A 398 -20.90 2.99 -14.92
CA ILE A 398 -20.81 3.05 -13.45
C ILE A 398 -21.59 1.82 -12.96
N LEU A 399 -20.89 0.84 -12.37
CA LEU A 399 -21.52 -0.34 -11.75
C LEU A 399 -22.12 0.02 -10.39
#